data_AF-A0AAV6AMV2-F1
#
_entry.id   AF-A0AAV6AMV2-F1
#
_cell.length_a   1.000
_cell.length_b   1.000
_cell.length_c   1.000
_cell.angle_alpha   90.00
_cell.angle_beta   90.00
_cell.angle_gamma   90.00
#
_symmetry.space_group_name_H-M   'P 1'
#
loop_
_entity.id
_entity.type
_entity.pdbx_description
1 polymer ?
#
loop_
_entity_poly.entity_id
_entity_poly.type
_entity_poly.pdbx_seq_one_letter_code
_entity_poly.pdbx_strand_id
1 'polypeptide(L)'
;QLTASSVICFPIVLIIDRPWTIPLPSADVIAAVVFLAVFATAIAYVLFFRILTLAGSNVMLVTFLVPVSAVVLGAVVLGERLSAQGFAGMLLIAAGLAAIDGRLWKRLFLARA
;
A
#
# COMPACT_ATOMS: atom_id res chain seq x y z
N GLN A 1 11.91 -11.07 2.99
CA GLN A 1 11.92 -9.77 3.72
C GLN A 1 11.14 -9.90 5.04
N LEU A 2 9.84 -10.21 5.01
CA LEU A 2 8.98 -10.31 6.20
C LEU A 2 9.57 -11.18 7.33
N THR A 3 10.00 -12.41 7.05
CA THR A 3 10.60 -13.29 8.07
C THR A 3 11.88 -12.71 8.68
N ALA A 4 12.74 -12.11 7.85
CA ALA A 4 13.98 -11.49 8.33
C ALA A 4 13.68 -10.26 9.20
N SER A 5 12.75 -9.40 8.77
CA SER A 5 12.29 -8.27 9.57
C SER A 5 11.69 -8.72 10.90
N SER A 6 10.86 -9.77 10.91
CA SER A 6 10.29 -10.32 12.15
C SER A 6 11.37 -10.86 13.09
N VAL A 7 12.35 -11.62 12.57
CA VAL A 7 13.47 -12.16 13.37
C VAL A 7 14.32 -11.05 13.97
N ILE A 8 14.56 -9.96 13.22
CA ILE A 8 15.34 -8.82 13.69
C ILE A 8 14.55 -7.98 14.71
N CYS A 9 13.28 -7.70 14.44
CA CYS A 9 12.46 -6.86 15.32
C CYS A 9 12.06 -7.57 16.61
N PHE A 10 11.91 -8.89 16.61
CA PHE A 10 11.48 -9.66 17.78
C PHE A 10 12.34 -9.40 19.04
N PRO A 11 13.69 -9.55 19.02
CA PRO A 11 14.51 -9.26 20.19
C PRO A 11 14.48 -7.77 20.57
N ILE A 12 14.36 -6.87 19.60
CA ILE A 12 14.30 -5.42 19.84
C ILE A 12 13.03 -5.07 20.64
N VAL A 13 11.87 -5.61 20.24
CA VAL A 13 10.59 -5.41 20.93
C VAL A 13 10.64 -5.98 22.36
N LEU A 14 11.26 -7.14 22.56
CA LEU A 14 11.40 -7.72 23.90
C LEU A 14 12.24 -6.83 24.84
N ILE A 15 13.30 -6.20 24.32
CA ILE A 15 14.20 -5.36 25.13
C ILE A 15 13.61 -3.97 25.40
N ILE A 16 13.05 -3.34 24.37
CA ILE A 16 12.61 -1.93 24.38
C ILE A 16 11.17 -1.82 24.87
N ASP A 17 10.21 -2.38 24.14
CA ASP A 17 8.78 -2.21 24.41
C ASP A 17 8.30 -3.07 25.60
N ARG A 18 9.00 -4.17 25.89
CA ARG A 18 8.70 -5.07 27.02
C ARG A 18 7.21 -5.41 27.08
N PRO A 19 6.70 -6.20 26.13
CA PRO A 19 5.26 -6.39 25.93
C PRO A 19 4.49 -6.91 27.16
N TRP A 20 5.18 -7.52 28.12
CA TRP A 20 4.60 -7.95 29.39
C TRP A 20 4.31 -6.81 30.39
N THR A 21 4.80 -5.60 30.12
CA THR A 21 4.59 -4.41 30.96
C THR A 21 3.46 -3.52 30.48
N ILE A 22 2.95 -3.76 29.27
CA ILE A 22 1.86 -3.02 28.65
C ILE A 22 0.54 -3.80 28.70
N PRO A 23 -0.61 -3.12 28.78
CA PRO A 23 -1.91 -3.78 28.76
C PRO A 23 -2.10 -4.62 27.50
N LEU A 24 -2.79 -5.75 27.63
CA LEU A 24 -3.18 -6.57 26.49
C LEU A 24 -4.06 -5.74 25.53
N PRO A 25 -3.79 -5.79 24.20
CA PRO A 25 -4.62 -5.09 23.23
C PRO A 25 -6.06 -5.62 23.24
N SER A 26 -7.02 -4.79 22.86
CA SER A 26 -8.41 -5.23 22.68
C SER A 26 -8.54 -6.24 21.54
N ALA A 27 -9.62 -7.03 21.57
CA ALA A 27 -9.91 -8.01 20.51
C ALA A 27 -9.99 -7.36 19.12
N ASP A 28 -10.50 -6.13 19.03
CA ASP A 28 -10.58 -5.38 17.77
C ASP A 28 -9.20 -5.05 17.19
N VAL A 29 -8.24 -4.67 18.05
CA VAL A 29 -6.86 -4.39 17.63
C VAL A 29 -6.20 -5.66 17.11
N ILE A 30 -6.37 -6.78 17.82
CA ILE A 30 -5.83 -8.07 17.39
C ILE A 30 -6.45 -8.48 16.06
N ALA A 31 -7.77 -8.36 15.90
CA ALA A 31 -8.47 -8.67 14.67
C ALA A 31 -7.99 -7.79 13.50
N ALA A 32 -7.79 -6.49 13.72
CA ALA A 32 -7.26 -5.58 12.71
C ALA A 32 -5.84 -5.97 12.27
N VAL A 33 -4.96 -6.32 13.22
CA VAL A 33 -3.59 -6.79 12.92
C VAL A 33 -3.60 -8.09 12.13
N VAL A 34 -4.44 -9.06 12.52
CA VAL A 34 -4.58 -10.33 11.80
C VAL A 34 -5.11 -10.09 10.38
N PHE A 35 -6.12 -9.23 10.23
CA PHE A 35 -6.66 -8.87 8.93
C PHE A 35 -5.59 -8.24 8.02
N LEU A 36 -4.80 -7.31 8.57
CA LEU A 36 -3.69 -6.68 7.86
C LEU A 36 -2.61 -7.69 7.44
N ALA A 37 -2.23 -8.61 8.34
CA ALA A 37 -1.20 -9.60 8.07
C ALA A 37 -1.64 -10.62 6.99
N VAL A 38 -2.89 -11.08 7.05
CA VAL A 38 -3.39 -12.13 6.15
C VAL A 38 -3.84 -11.53 4.82
N PHE A 39 -4.81 -10.62 4.83
CA PHE A 39 -5.46 -10.14 3.62
C PHE A 39 -4.65 -9.07 2.91
N ALA A 40 -4.23 -8.03 3.64
CA ALA A 40 -3.52 -6.90 3.04
C ALA A 40 -2.06 -7.24 2.71
N THR A 41 -1.48 -8.27 3.35
CA THR A 41 -0.05 -8.63 3.16
C THR A 41 0.12 -10.00 2.50
N ALA A 42 -0.18 -11.10 3.19
CA ALA A 42 0.15 -12.43 2.69
C ALA A 42 -0.57 -12.77 1.37
N ILE A 43 -1.90 -12.61 1.32
CA ILE A 43 -2.71 -12.87 0.12
C ILE A 43 -2.33 -11.89 -1.01
N ALA A 44 -2.18 -10.60 -0.69
CA ALA A 44 -1.76 -9.59 -1.65
C ALA A 44 -0.42 -9.92 -2.30
N TYR A 45 0.57 -10.40 -1.53
CA TYR A 45 1.87 -10.82 -2.07
C TYR A 45 1.76 -12.05 -2.98
N VAL A 46 0.96 -13.05 -2.61
CA VAL A 46 0.73 -14.22 -3.47
C VAL A 46 0.13 -13.80 -4.81
N LEU A 47 -0.87 -12.91 -4.79
CA LEU A 47 -1.45 -12.35 -6.00
C LEU A 47 -0.43 -11.54 -6.80
N PHE A 48 0.39 -10.71 -6.13
CA PHE A 48 1.45 -9.94 -6.77
C PHE A 48 2.44 -10.85 -7.50
N PHE A 49 2.94 -11.90 -6.85
CA PHE A 49 3.86 -12.86 -7.48
C PHE A 49 3.19 -13.64 -8.61
N ARG A 50 1.90 -13.97 -8.50
CA ARG A 50 1.15 -14.62 -9.59
C ARG A 50 0.98 -13.68 -10.79
N ILE A 51 0.69 -12.41 -10.56
CA ILE A 51 0.61 -11.41 -11.63
C ILE A 51 1.99 -11.21 -12.26
N LEU A 52 3.05 -11.23 -11.45
CA LEU A 52 4.43 -11.14 -11.91
C LEU A 52 4.80 -12.24 -12.90
N THR A 53 4.41 -13.48 -12.61
CA THR A 53 4.68 -14.61 -13.53
C THR A 53 3.82 -14.57 -14.79
N LEU A 54 2.61 -14.01 -14.74
CA LEU A 54 1.68 -13.95 -15.88
C LEU A 54 1.92 -12.75 -16.81
N ALA A 55 2.25 -11.57 -16.27
CA ALA A 55 2.23 -10.30 -17.01
C ALA A 55 3.63 -9.72 -17.33
N GLY A 56 4.71 -10.29 -16.79
CA GLY A 56 6.07 -9.82 -17.04
C GLY A 56 6.28 -8.34 -16.68
N SER A 57 6.77 -7.51 -17.62
CA SER A 57 7.10 -6.10 -17.38
C SER A 57 5.91 -5.17 -17.10
N ASN A 58 4.66 -5.62 -17.30
CA ASN A 58 3.47 -4.83 -17.00
C ASN A 58 3.12 -4.77 -15.50
N VAL A 59 3.87 -5.45 -14.63
CA VAL A 59 3.65 -5.44 -13.16
C VAL A 59 3.80 -4.06 -12.55
N MET A 60 4.55 -3.16 -13.20
CA MET A 60 4.66 -1.76 -12.77
C MET A 60 3.30 -1.06 -12.68
N LEU A 61 2.31 -1.48 -13.51
CA LEU A 61 0.94 -0.95 -13.46
C LEU A 61 0.24 -1.25 -12.13
N VAL A 62 0.53 -2.39 -11.50
CA VAL A 62 -0.05 -2.73 -10.18
C VAL A 62 0.48 -1.78 -9.12
N THR A 63 1.79 -1.52 -9.13
CA THR A 63 2.42 -0.59 -8.18
C THR A 63 1.89 0.83 -8.35
N PHE A 64 1.55 1.22 -9.58
CA PHE A 64 0.93 2.50 -9.87
C PHE A 64 -0.52 2.59 -9.37
N LEU A 65 -1.25 1.48 -9.34
CA LEU A 65 -2.63 1.48 -8.88
C LEU A 65 -2.76 1.68 -7.36
N VAL A 66 -1.73 1.31 -6.59
CA VAL A 66 -1.73 1.36 -5.11
C VAL A 66 -2.11 2.74 -4.53
N PRO A 67 -1.44 3.86 -4.88
CA PRO A 67 -1.80 5.16 -4.31
C PRO A 67 -3.23 5.59 -4.68
N VAL A 68 -3.69 5.30 -5.89
CA VAL A 68 -5.04 5.68 -6.34
C VAL A 68 -6.09 4.88 -5.56
N SER A 69 -5.91 3.56 -5.44
CA SER A 69 -6.85 2.72 -4.71
C SER A 69 -6.88 3.03 -3.21
N ALA A 70 -5.72 3.33 -2.61
CA ALA A 70 -5.63 3.74 -1.20
C ALA A 70 -6.46 5.01 -0.92
N VAL A 71 -6.35 6.05 -1.75
CA VAL A 71 -7.10 7.30 -1.52
C VAL A 71 -8.59 7.11 -1.77
N VAL A 72 -8.99 6.38 -2.81
CA VAL A 72 -10.40 6.09 -3.07
C VAL A 72 -11.02 5.31 -1.92
N LEU A 73 -10.32 4.29 -1.40
CA LEU A 73 -10.81 3.51 -0.26
C LEU A 73 -10.85 4.36 1.03
N GLY A 74 -9.87 5.22 1.28
CA GLY A 74 -9.89 6.14 2.42
C GLY A 74 -11.09 7.10 2.40
N ALA A 75 -11.38 7.67 1.23
CA ALA A 75 -12.53 8.56 1.06
C ALA A 75 -13.88 7.82 1.16
N VAL A 76 -14.02 6.65 0.53
CA VAL A 76 -15.30 5.94 0.43
C VAL A 76 -15.59 5.07 1.66
N VAL A 77 -14.60 4.32 2.15
CA VAL A 77 -14.78 3.35 3.24
C VAL A 77 -14.63 4.03 4.60
N LEU A 78 -13.62 4.88 4.76
CA LEU A 78 -13.35 5.58 6.01
C LEU A 78 -14.13 6.89 6.15
N GLY A 79 -14.70 7.41 5.05
CA GLY A 79 -15.43 8.68 5.04
C GLY A 79 -14.54 9.89 5.28
N GLU A 80 -13.23 9.77 5.00
CA GLU A 80 -12.29 10.88 5.20
C GLU A 80 -12.70 12.09 4.36
N ARG A 81 -12.95 13.22 5.03
CA ARG A 81 -13.11 14.51 4.35
C ARG A 81 -11.75 14.95 3.84
N LEU A 82 -11.51 14.70 2.55
CA LEU A 82 -10.34 15.20 1.84
C LEU A 82 -10.31 16.73 1.95
N SER A 83 -9.41 17.23 2.82
CA SER A 83 -9.13 18.66 2.89
C SER A 83 -8.53 19.13 1.56
N ALA A 84 -8.57 20.43 1.28
CA ALA A 84 -7.94 20.98 0.07
C ALA A 84 -6.46 20.56 -0.06
N GLN A 85 -5.77 20.40 1.07
CA GLN A 85 -4.38 19.91 1.13
C GLN A 85 -4.30 18.41 0.79
N GLY A 86 -5.21 17.58 1.29
CA GLY A 86 -5.29 16.16 0.93
C GLY A 86 -5.57 15.97 -0.56
N PHE A 87 -6.43 16.80 -1.15
CA PHE A 87 -6.71 16.78 -2.58
C PHE A 87 -5.51 17.23 -3.42
N ALA A 88 -4.80 18.26 -2.98
CA ALA A 88 -3.55 18.69 -3.62
C ALA A 88 -2.45 17.62 -3.54
N GLY A 89 -2.32 16.93 -2.40
CA GLY A 89 -1.41 15.79 -2.25
C GLY A 89 -1.76 14.63 -3.17
N MET A 90 -3.05 14.29 -3.29
CA MET A 90 -3.54 13.26 -4.23
C MET A 90 -3.21 13.62 -5.68
N LEU A 91 -3.45 14.87 -6.09
CA LEU A 91 -3.11 15.37 -7.42
C LEU A 91 -1.60 15.30 -7.68
N LEU A 92 -0.78 15.66 -6.70
CA LEU A 92 0.68 15.59 -6.81
C LEU A 92 1.18 14.15 -6.99
N ILE A 93 0.65 13.21 -6.19
CA ILE A 93 0.99 11.79 -6.32
C ILE A 93 0.54 11.27 -7.69
N ALA A 94 -0.69 11.56 -8.12
CA ALA A 94 -1.21 11.15 -9.42
C ALA A 94 -0.38 11.74 -10.59
N ALA A 95 0.05 13.00 -10.48
CA ALA A 95 0.88 13.65 -11.49
C ALA A 95 2.29 13.04 -11.56
N GLY A 96 2.93 12.82 -10.41
CA GLY A 96 4.24 12.14 -10.35
C GLY A 96 4.18 10.73 -10.93
N LEU A 97 3.10 10.01 -10.64
CA LEU A 97 2.84 8.69 -11.19
C LEU A 97 2.71 8.70 -12.72
N ALA A 98 1.92 9.63 -13.25
CA ALA A 98 1.71 9.79 -14.69
C ALA A 98 3.00 10.17 -15.43
N ALA A 99 3.89 10.94 -14.77
CA ALA A 99 5.21 11.29 -15.30
C ALA A 99 6.15 10.07 -15.34
N ILE A 100 6.14 9.21 -14.31
CA ILE A 100 6.99 8.02 -14.23
C ILE A 100 6.54 6.92 -15.20
N ASP A 101 5.23 6.69 -15.36
CA ASP A 101 4.71 5.64 -16.25
C ASP A 101 4.98 5.96 -17.74
N GLY A 102 5.04 7.24 -18.13
CA GLY A 102 5.41 7.71 -19.48
C GLY A 102 4.45 7.30 -20.62
N ARG A 103 3.57 6.30 -20.40
CA ARG A 103 2.55 5.82 -21.34
C ARG A 103 1.46 6.85 -21.59
N LEU A 104 1.09 7.63 -20.57
CA LEU A 104 0.11 8.70 -20.69
C LEU A 104 0.61 9.83 -21.60
N TRP A 105 1.90 10.18 -21.48
CA TRP A 105 2.57 11.16 -22.35
C TRP A 105 2.64 10.68 -23.80
N LYS A 106 2.97 9.40 -24.03
CA LYS A 106 2.93 8.81 -25.39
C LYS A 106 1.54 8.90 -26.01
N ARG A 107 0.47 8.60 -25.26
CA ARG A 107 -0.92 8.70 -25.77
C ARG A 107 -1.35 10.13 -26.06
N LEU A 108 -0.96 11.10 -25.21
CA LEU A 108 -1.29 12.52 -25.42
C LEU A 108 -0.52 13.15 -26.58
N PHE A 109 0.73 12.73 -26.83
CA PHE A 109 1.53 13.19 -27.97
C PHE A 109 1.14 12.49 -29.29
N LEU A 110 0.75 11.21 -29.27
CA LEU A 110 0.28 10.50 -30.47
C LEU A 110 -1.14 10.90 -30.91
N ALA A 111 -1.99 11.39 -30.00
CA ALA A 111 -3.30 11.94 -30.37
C ALA A 111 -3.23 13.31 -31.08
N ARG A 112 -2.01 13.88 -31.22
CA ARG A 112 -1.74 15.15 -31.92
C ARG A 112 -0.99 14.98 -33.26
N ALA A 113 -0.74 13.74 -33.71
CA ALA A 113 -0.18 13.43 -35.03
C ALA A 113 -1.24 12.76 -35.89
#